data_AF-A0A3B9GSB8-F1
#
_entry.id   AF-A0A3B9GSB8-F1
#
_cell.length_a   1.000
_cell.length_b   1.000
_cell.length_c   1.000
_cell.angle_alpha   90.00
_cell.angle_beta   90.00
_cell.angle_gamma   90.00
#
_symmetry.space_group_name_H-M   'P 1'
#
loop_
_entity.id
_entity.type
_entity.pdbx_description
1 polymer ?
#
loop_
_entity_poly.entity_id
_entity_poly.type
_entity_poly.pdbx_seq_one_letter_code
_entity_poly.pdbx_strand_id
1 'polypeptide(L)'
;ISIGLQVRRLTYDEDFLAEDSRFIMAKDIKDICPDILPNEIAIIEYPNLDDNSVPPALLNMGTINLMVTRANRTWKDVDQKALKELQSQLEDKNTLFMYLTEAQRYAVEEFVGQLPPYTKFNNFVYRMSQMGLTAVENNHAK
;
A
#
# COMPACT_ATOMS: atom_id res chain seq x y z
N ILE A 1 25.80 -16.43 12.98
CA ILE A 1 25.00 -15.26 13.41
C ILE A 1 24.71 -14.47 12.14
N SER A 2 23.47 -14.54 11.66
CA SER A 2 23.03 -13.72 10.52
C SER A 2 22.94 -12.27 11.01
N ILE A 3 23.71 -11.38 10.39
CA ILE A 3 23.73 -9.92 10.62
C ILE A 3 22.61 -9.21 9.82
N GLY A 4 21.64 -9.95 9.30
CA GLY A 4 20.52 -9.42 8.53
C GLY A 4 19.37 -8.93 9.40
N LEU A 5 18.45 -8.16 8.78
CA LEU A 5 17.17 -7.80 9.39
C LEU A 5 16.35 -9.07 9.60
N GLN A 6 15.86 -9.28 10.82
CA GLN A 6 14.88 -10.33 11.11
C GLN A 6 13.50 -9.78 10.73
N VAL A 7 12.83 -10.45 9.80
CA VAL A 7 11.53 -10.04 9.29
C VAL A 7 10.57 -11.22 9.43
N ARG A 8 9.44 -10.97 10.09
CA ARG A 8 8.32 -11.90 10.18
C ARG A 8 7.19 -11.42 9.29
N ARG A 9 6.65 -12.32 8.48
CA ARG A 9 5.39 -12.10 7.76
C ARG A 9 4.29 -12.83 8.53
N LEU A 10 3.19 -12.13 8.79
CA LEU A 10 1.97 -12.67 9.39
C LEU A 10 0.84 -12.41 8.40
N THR A 11 0.21 -13.46 7.90
CA THR A 11 -0.76 -13.37 6.82
C THR A 11 -2.12 -13.91 7.26
N TYR A 12 -3.17 -13.13 6.98
CA TYR A 12 -4.55 -13.58 7.10
C TYR A 12 -4.78 -14.87 6.29
N ASP A 13 -5.53 -15.81 6.85
CA ASP A 13 -5.83 -17.16 6.29
C ASP A 13 -4.67 -18.18 6.40
N GLU A 14 -3.48 -17.74 6.84
CA GLU A 14 -2.34 -18.62 7.11
C GLU A 14 -1.97 -18.63 8.60
N ASP A 15 -1.76 -17.46 9.20
CA ASP A 15 -1.29 -17.31 10.58
C ASP A 15 -2.43 -16.95 11.55
N PHE A 16 -3.44 -16.22 11.08
CA PHE A 16 -4.61 -15.84 11.86
C PHE A 16 -5.88 -15.72 11.00
N LEU A 17 -7.04 -15.84 11.64
CA LEU A 17 -8.35 -15.69 11.01
C LEU A 17 -9.03 -14.41 11.51
N ALA A 18 -9.75 -13.73 10.63
CA ALA A 18 -10.47 -12.49 10.95
C ALA A 18 -11.62 -12.70 11.95
N GLU A 19 -12.16 -13.92 11.98
CA GLU A 19 -13.24 -14.34 12.86
C GLU A 19 -12.72 -14.81 14.24
N ASP A 20 -11.41 -14.98 14.39
CA ASP A 20 -10.83 -15.40 15.67
C ASP A 20 -10.99 -14.28 16.70
N SER A 21 -11.62 -14.62 17.82
CA SER A 21 -11.71 -13.75 18.99
C SER A 21 -10.37 -13.15 19.43
N ARG A 22 -9.26 -13.90 19.27
CA ARG A 22 -7.91 -13.44 19.60
C ARG A 22 -7.46 -12.29 18.71
N PHE A 23 -7.79 -12.35 17.41
CA PHE A 23 -7.52 -11.26 16.48
C PHE A 23 -8.44 -10.08 16.76
N ILE A 24 -9.76 -10.29 16.81
CA ILE A 24 -10.76 -9.22 17.00
C ILE A 24 -10.51 -8.40 18.28
N MET A 25 -10.08 -9.08 19.35
CA MET A 25 -9.81 -8.45 20.65
C MET A 25 -8.32 -8.15 20.89
N ALA A 26 -7.46 -8.31 19.87
CA ALA A 26 -6.03 -8.10 19.98
C ALA A 26 -5.72 -6.67 20.43
N LYS A 27 -4.86 -6.56 21.44
CA LYS A 27 -4.31 -5.28 21.93
C LYS A 27 -2.83 -5.16 21.64
N ASP A 28 -2.16 -6.28 21.43
CA ASP A 28 -0.73 -6.37 21.15
C ASP A 28 -0.50 -7.39 20.03
N ILE A 29 0.58 -7.21 19.25
CA ILE A 29 1.03 -8.18 18.24
C ILE A 29 1.26 -9.57 18.85
N LYS A 30 1.61 -9.64 20.14
CA LYS A 30 1.81 -10.91 20.86
C LYS A 30 0.53 -11.74 21.02
N ASP A 31 -0.64 -11.12 20.91
CA ASP A 31 -1.91 -11.85 20.98
C ASP A 31 -2.11 -12.74 19.74
N ILE A 32 -1.55 -12.33 18.59
CA ILE A 32 -1.57 -13.09 17.34
C ILE A 32 -0.27 -13.83 17.05
N CYS A 33 0.87 -13.33 17.55
CA CYS A 33 2.19 -13.94 17.38
C CYS A 33 3.01 -13.83 18.68
N PRO A 34 2.83 -14.76 19.64
CA PRO A 34 3.43 -14.65 20.97
C PRO A 34 4.95 -14.82 21.01
N ASP A 35 5.52 -15.43 19.97
CA ASP A 35 6.94 -15.75 19.82
C ASP A 35 7.72 -14.68 19.03
N ILE A 36 7.10 -13.53 18.76
CA ILE A 36 7.75 -12.39 18.12
C ILE A 36 8.88 -11.82 18.97
N LEU A 37 10.04 -11.60 18.36
CA LEU A 37 11.20 -11.05 19.06
C LEU A 37 11.16 -9.51 19.12
N PRO A 38 11.70 -8.87 20.16
CA PRO A 38 11.65 -7.41 20.31
C PRO A 38 12.30 -6.59 19.18
N ASN A 39 13.26 -7.16 18.46
CA ASN A 39 14.02 -6.48 17.39
C ASN A 39 13.67 -7.01 15.98
N GLU A 40 12.51 -7.66 15.84
CA GLU A 40 12.05 -8.23 14.59
C GLU A 40 11.06 -7.26 13.90
N ILE A 41 11.15 -7.15 12.58
CA ILE A 41 10.20 -6.37 11.77
C ILE A 41 9.00 -7.27 11.48
N ALA A 42 7.82 -6.90 11.94
CA ALA A 42 6.57 -7.58 11.58
C ALA A 42 5.93 -6.91 10.36
N ILE A 43 5.63 -7.72 9.34
CA ILE A 43 4.77 -7.36 8.22
C ILE A 43 3.48 -8.13 8.39
N ILE A 44 2.37 -7.41 8.57
CA ILE A 44 1.05 -8.00 8.80
C ILE A 44 0.19 -7.76 7.57
N GLU A 45 -0.26 -8.83 6.94
CA GLU A 45 -1.16 -8.81 5.80
C GLU A 45 -2.59 -9.05 6.31
N TYR A 46 -3.38 -7.98 6.38
CA TYR A 46 -4.77 -8.02 6.82
C TYR A 46 -5.71 -8.52 5.71
N PRO A 47 -6.90 -9.05 6.07
CA PRO A 47 -7.94 -9.38 5.10
C PRO A 47 -8.45 -8.15 4.33
N ASN A 48 -9.26 -8.39 3.29
CA ASN A 48 -9.95 -7.30 2.60
C ASN A 48 -10.83 -6.50 3.58
N LEU A 49 -10.65 -5.18 3.55
CA LEU A 49 -11.36 -4.20 4.37
C LEU A 49 -12.85 -4.08 4.04
N ASP A 50 -13.29 -4.58 2.87
CA ASP A 50 -14.70 -4.58 2.48
C ASP A 50 -15.56 -5.43 3.45
N ASP A 51 -15.03 -6.58 3.87
CA ASP A 51 -15.75 -7.58 4.66
C ASP A 51 -15.24 -7.67 6.12
N ASN A 52 -14.04 -7.16 6.40
CA ASN A 52 -13.37 -7.36 7.68
C ASN A 52 -12.83 -6.04 8.25
N SER A 53 -12.98 -5.87 9.55
CA SER A 53 -12.40 -4.74 10.27
C SER A 53 -11.06 -5.12 10.89
N VAL A 54 -10.14 -4.16 10.94
CA VAL A 54 -8.85 -4.33 11.61
C VAL A 54 -8.97 -3.79 13.05
N PRO A 55 -8.47 -4.53 14.07
CA PRO A 55 -8.44 -4.04 15.44
C PRO A 55 -7.67 -2.71 15.53
N PRO A 56 -8.27 -1.64 16.12
CA PRO A 56 -7.60 -0.34 16.22
C PRO A 56 -6.27 -0.40 16.96
N ALA A 57 -6.12 -1.29 17.94
CA ALA A 57 -4.87 -1.43 18.68
C ALA A 57 -3.72 -1.93 17.79
N LEU A 58 -3.97 -2.92 16.93
CA LEU A 58 -2.98 -3.42 15.98
C LEU A 58 -2.67 -2.36 14.91
N LEU A 59 -3.68 -1.63 14.44
CA LEU A 59 -3.52 -0.55 13.47
C LEU A 59 -2.63 0.59 14.02
N ASN A 60 -2.83 0.99 15.28
CA ASN A 60 -2.05 2.03 15.94
C ASN A 60 -0.68 1.57 16.42
N MET A 61 -0.47 0.26 16.59
CA MET A 61 0.86 -0.30 16.87
C MET A 61 1.76 -0.28 15.63
N GLY A 62 1.16 -0.27 14.43
CA GLY A 62 1.89 -0.22 13.17
C GLY A 62 2.65 1.10 12.99
N THR A 63 3.99 1.02 12.86
CA THR A 63 4.82 2.18 12.52
C THR A 63 4.47 2.75 11.14
N ILE A 64 4.10 1.87 10.21
CA ILE A 64 3.71 2.20 8.84
C ILE A 64 2.51 1.32 8.50
N ASN A 65 1.41 1.96 8.11
CA ASN A 65 0.20 1.32 7.62
C ASN A 65 0.10 1.55 6.11
N LEU A 66 -0.08 0.47 5.34
CA LEU A 66 -0.14 0.54 3.88
C LEU A 66 -1.49 0.05 3.37
N MET A 67 -2.30 0.96 2.83
CA MET A 67 -3.53 0.61 2.12
C MET A 67 -3.19 0.29 0.66
N VAL A 68 -3.22 -1.00 0.31
CA VAL A 68 -2.95 -1.46 -1.04
C VAL A 68 -4.23 -1.44 -1.86
N THR A 69 -4.25 -0.73 -2.98
CA THR A 69 -5.40 -0.68 -3.89
C THR A 69 -4.98 -0.65 -5.34
N ARG A 70 -5.84 -1.17 -6.21
CA ARG A 70 -5.59 -1.21 -7.66
C ARG A 70 -5.93 0.12 -8.30
N ALA A 71 -5.01 0.71 -9.05
CA ALA A 71 -5.23 1.93 -9.82
C ALA A 71 -6.00 1.72 -11.13
N ASN A 72 -6.17 0.47 -11.58
CA ASN A 72 -6.91 0.16 -12.81
C ASN A 72 -8.43 -0.03 -12.62
N ARG A 73 -8.95 0.24 -11.43
CA ARG A 73 -10.39 0.25 -11.15
C ARG A 73 -10.84 1.62 -10.69
N THR A 74 -12.12 1.94 -10.94
CA THR A 74 -12.73 3.15 -10.42
C THR A 74 -12.82 3.09 -8.90
N TRP A 75 -12.45 4.19 -8.24
CA TRP A 75 -12.65 4.39 -6.80
C TRP A 75 -14.14 4.53 -6.50
N LYS A 76 -14.67 3.66 -5.66
CA LYS A 76 -16.10 3.60 -5.31
C LYS A 76 -16.35 4.20 -3.92
N ASP A 77 -17.62 4.44 -3.61
CA ASP A 77 -18.03 4.93 -2.29
C ASP A 77 -17.63 3.98 -1.15
N VAL A 78 -17.61 2.67 -1.41
CA VAL A 78 -17.14 1.65 -0.45
C VAL A 78 -15.67 1.83 -0.10
N ASP A 79 -14.82 2.13 -1.10
CA ASP A 79 -13.39 2.39 -0.89
C ASP A 79 -13.19 3.67 -0.07
N GLN A 80 -13.97 4.71 -0.40
CA GLN A 80 -13.94 5.98 0.32
C GLN A 80 -14.37 5.83 1.78
N LYS A 81 -15.34 4.94 2.04
CA LYS A 81 -15.82 4.62 3.39
C LYS A 81 -14.76 3.86 4.17
N ALA A 82 -14.17 2.81 3.60
CA ALA A 82 -13.10 2.03 4.23
C ALA A 82 -11.89 2.91 4.60
N LEU A 83 -11.47 3.81 3.70
CA LEU A 83 -10.39 4.77 3.98
C LEU A 83 -10.74 5.70 5.16
N LYS A 84 -11.97 6.21 5.21
CA LYS A 84 -12.42 7.09 6.31
C LYS A 84 -12.49 6.34 7.64
N GLU A 85 -12.94 5.09 7.62
CA GLU A 85 -12.98 4.23 8.82
C GLU A 85 -11.58 4.00 9.37
N LEU A 86 -10.61 3.61 8.53
CA LEU A 86 -9.21 3.47 8.94
C LEU A 86 -8.64 4.78 9.49
N GLN A 87 -8.86 5.90 8.81
CA GLN A 87 -8.41 7.21 9.27
C GLN A 87 -9.05 7.66 10.60
N SER A 88 -10.25 7.16 10.93
CA SER A 88 -10.92 7.46 12.19
C SER A 88 -10.40 6.61 13.36
N GLN A 89 -9.87 5.43 13.07
CA GLN A 89 -9.30 4.52 14.06
C GLN A 89 -7.84 4.86 14.39
N LEU A 90 -7.14 5.54 13.48
CA LEU A 90 -5.75 5.97 13.65
C LEU A 90 -5.63 7.19 14.56
N GLU A 91 -4.75 7.09 15.55
CA GLU A 91 -4.31 8.19 16.40
C GLU A 91 -3.42 9.16 15.61
N ASP A 92 -2.47 8.63 14.81
CA ASP A 92 -1.63 9.40 13.90
C ASP A 92 -1.90 9.03 12.44
N LYS A 93 -2.52 9.95 11.70
CA LYS A 93 -2.86 9.78 10.28
C LYS A 93 -1.63 9.79 9.37
N ASN A 94 -0.48 10.27 9.83
CA ASN A 94 0.76 10.28 9.04
C ASN A 94 1.39 8.90 8.90
N THR A 95 0.90 7.91 9.64
CA THR A 95 1.35 6.51 9.53
C THR A 95 0.69 5.79 8.35
N LEU A 96 -0.41 6.30 7.80
CA LEU A 96 -1.18 5.66 6.74
C LEU A 96 -0.76 6.17 5.36
N PHE A 97 -0.29 5.24 4.53
CA PHE A 97 0.09 5.48 3.15
C PHE A 97 -0.76 4.64 2.21
N MET A 98 -1.01 5.16 1.01
CA MET A 98 -1.66 4.40 -0.06
C MET A 98 -0.61 3.86 -1.02
N TYR A 99 -0.73 2.59 -1.37
CA TYR A 99 0.08 1.94 -2.40
C TYR A 99 -0.80 1.50 -3.55
N LEU A 100 -0.57 2.12 -4.71
CA LEU A 100 -1.32 1.86 -5.93
C LEU A 100 -0.67 0.75 -6.75
N THR A 101 -1.34 -0.39 -6.85
CA THR A 101 -0.93 -1.51 -7.71
C THR A 101 -1.59 -1.41 -9.08
N GLU A 102 -1.02 -2.06 -10.08
CA GLU A 102 -1.57 -2.11 -11.45
C GLU A 102 -1.82 -0.73 -12.08
N ALA A 103 -1.04 0.27 -11.68
CA ALA A 103 -1.03 1.57 -12.33
C ALA A 103 -0.64 1.43 -13.80
N GLN A 104 -1.26 2.25 -14.65
CA GLN A 104 -0.94 2.22 -16.07
C GLN A 104 0.53 2.62 -16.26
N ARG A 105 1.24 1.84 -17.08
CA ARG A 105 2.67 2.01 -17.32
C ARG A 105 3.05 3.45 -17.64
N TYR A 106 2.31 4.12 -18.51
CA TYR A 106 2.60 5.50 -18.90
C TYR A 106 2.55 6.46 -17.70
N ALA A 107 1.61 6.27 -16.78
CA ALA A 107 1.45 7.11 -15.59
C ALA A 107 2.61 6.90 -14.62
N VAL A 108 3.11 5.66 -14.49
CA VAL A 108 4.29 5.37 -13.68
C VAL A 108 5.55 5.95 -14.34
N GLU A 109 5.68 5.78 -15.65
CA GLU A 109 6.83 6.24 -16.44
C GLU A 109 6.98 7.78 -16.45
N GLU A 110 5.92 8.53 -16.18
CA GLU A 110 5.97 9.98 -16.00
C GLU A 110 6.76 10.39 -14.74
N PHE A 111 6.68 9.61 -13.66
CA PHE A 111 7.37 9.91 -12.39
C PHE A 111 8.72 9.22 -12.25
N VAL A 112 8.83 7.96 -12.67
CA VAL A 112 10.06 7.16 -12.46
C VAL A 112 10.94 7.08 -13.70
N GLY A 113 10.48 7.64 -14.82
CA GLY A 113 11.10 7.44 -16.13
C GLY A 113 10.76 6.08 -16.72
N GLN A 114 11.40 5.77 -17.85
CA GLN A 114 11.00 4.63 -18.66
C GLN A 114 11.21 3.28 -17.95
N LEU A 115 10.16 2.45 -17.91
CA LEU A 115 10.20 1.12 -17.32
C LEU A 115 10.76 0.10 -18.31
N PRO A 116 11.33 -1.03 -17.86
CA PRO A 116 11.63 -2.16 -18.74
C PRO A 116 10.33 -2.84 -19.24
N PRO A 117 10.31 -3.53 -20.40
CA PRO A 117 11.40 -3.67 -21.38
C PRO A 117 11.48 -2.48 -22.37
N TYR A 118 12.71 -2.06 -22.65
CA TYR A 118 13.06 -0.94 -23.54
C TYR A 118 13.02 -1.36 -25.03
N THR A 119 11.82 -1.55 -25.58
CA THR A 119 11.67 -1.85 -27.02
C THR A 119 11.63 -0.58 -27.86
N LYS A 120 12.02 -0.66 -29.14
CA LYS A 120 12.03 0.50 -30.06
C LYS A 120 10.65 1.17 -30.18
N PHE A 121 9.57 0.39 -30.15
CA PHE A 121 8.19 0.90 -30.16
C PHE A 121 7.83 1.60 -28.85
N ASN A 122 8.15 0.99 -27.70
CA ASN A 122 7.93 1.61 -26.39
C ASN A 122 8.71 2.93 -26.24
N ASN A 123 9.95 3.00 -26.74
CA ASN A 123 10.75 4.22 -26.76
C ASN A 123 10.10 5.32 -27.60
N PHE A 124 9.46 4.97 -28.73
CA PHE A 124 8.78 5.94 -29.59
C PHE A 124 7.51 6.47 -28.92
N VAL A 125 6.67 5.60 -28.35
CA VAL A 125 5.46 5.99 -27.61
C VAL A 125 5.82 6.86 -26.39
N TYR A 126 6.84 6.47 -25.62
CA TYR A 126 7.33 7.25 -24.49
C TYR A 126 7.78 8.66 -24.91
N ARG A 127 8.56 8.76 -26.01
CA ARG A 127 9.00 10.05 -26.56
C ARG A 127 7.83 10.91 -27.06
N MET A 128 6.83 10.32 -27.72
CA MET A 128 5.62 11.03 -28.15
C MET A 128 4.81 11.55 -26.96
N SER A 129 4.67 10.75 -25.90
CA SER A 129 4.01 11.17 -24.65
C SER A 129 4.70 12.36 -24.01
N GLN A 130 6.04 12.31 -23.91
CA GLN A 130 6.83 13.42 -23.35
C GLN A 130 6.79 14.67 -24.24
N MET A 131 6.75 14.53 -25.57
CA MET A 131 6.57 15.65 -26.50
C MET A 131 5.17 16.29 -26.37
N GLY A 132 4.13 15.49 -26.14
CA GLY A 132 2.78 16.00 -25.89
C GLY A 132 2.65 16.74 -24.55
N LEU A 133 3.33 16.26 -23.51
CA LEU A 133 3.41 16.92 -22.20
C LEU A 133 4.26 18.20 -22.23
N THR A 134 5.32 18.25 -23.07
CA THR A 134 6.15 19.45 -23.27
C THR A 134 5.61 20.42 -24.33
N ALA A 135 4.58 20.06 -25.08
CA ALA A 135 3.97 20.93 -26.11
C ALA A 135 3.05 22.02 -25.54
N VAL A 136 2.69 21.96 -24.25
CA VAL A 136 1.92 22.99 -23.55
C VAL A 136 2.83 23.95 -22.78
N GLU A 137 3.77 24.60 -23.47
CA GLU A 137 4.31 25.91 -23.06
C GLU A 137 5.26 26.45 -24.14
N ASN A 138 4.69 27.19 -25.09
CA ASN A 138 5.42 28.27 -25.77
C ASN A 138 4.40 29.23 -26.42
N ASN A 139 3.71 30.00 -25.59
CA ASN A 139 2.93 31.17 -26.00
C ASN A 139 3.62 32.50 -25.62
N HIS A 140 4.95 32.51 -25.58
CA HIS A 140 5.73 33.74 -25.44
C HIS A 140 6.87 33.77 -26.47
N ALA A 141 6.50 33.99 -27.73
CA ALA A 141 7.39 34.58 -28.71
C ALA A 141 6.60 35.61 -29.52
N LYS A 142 6.58 36.84 -29.01
CA LYS A 142 6.37 38.06 -29.79
C LYS A 142 7.51 39.01 -29.46
#